data_AF-A0A914Z2E2-F1
#
_entry.id   AF-A0A914Z2E2-F1
#
_cell.length_a   1.000
_cell.length_b   1.000
_cell.length_c   1.000
_cell.angle_alpha   90.00
_cell.angle_beta   90.00
_cell.angle_gamma   90.00
#
_symmetry.space_group_name_H-M   'P 1'
#
loop_
_entity.id
_entity.type
_entity.pdbx_description
1 polymer ?
#
loop_
_entity_poly.entity_id
_entity_poly.type
_entity_poly.pdbx_seq_one_letter_code
_entity_poly.pdbx_strand_id
1 'polypeptide(L)'
;MTERQLAGLSMLGVSKPYEMLTNCTYLVDGEVDVYGLKIYGAPWHPMPGYSFYRSRGQAILHKWNNIPPKVDVLVTHTPPLGHGDYNAWNKCDGVLAGCAELLNTVEFRVKPKYHVFGHIHDMHGATSNGYTTFVNAAICDHKLRVDHGPIIFDIPVPYGHSKTESEQSISDATSSVPSEEDSDSGST
;
A
#
# COMPACT_ATOMS: atom_id res chain seq x y z
N MET A 1 -19.57 -2.34 -0.81
CA MET A 1 -19.98 -3.34 0.20
C MET A 1 -21.45 -3.64 0.00
N THR A 2 -21.84 -4.90 0.15
CA THR A 2 -23.25 -5.30 0.13
C THR A 2 -23.92 -5.01 1.47
N GLU A 3 -25.25 -4.89 1.50
CA GLU A 3 -26.01 -4.72 2.75
C GLU A 3 -25.75 -5.86 3.76
N ARG A 4 -25.53 -7.09 3.27
CA ARG A 4 -25.14 -8.23 4.11
C ARG A 4 -23.78 -8.06 4.77
N GLN A 5 -22.79 -7.51 4.07
CA GLN A 5 -21.47 -7.24 4.64
C GLN A 5 -21.54 -6.13 5.70
N LEU A 6 -22.32 -5.09 5.46
CA LEU A 6 -22.54 -4.01 6.42
C LEU A 6 -23.29 -4.49 7.66
N ALA A 7 -24.32 -5.32 7.50
CA ALA A 7 -25.03 -5.95 8.61
C ALA A 7 -24.12 -6.84 9.46
N GLY A 8 -23.26 -7.65 8.83
CA GLY A 8 -22.28 -8.48 9.55
C GLY A 8 -21.27 -7.66 10.36
N LEU A 9 -20.73 -6.58 9.78
CA LEU A 9 -19.83 -5.67 10.48
C LEU A 9 -20.52 -4.95 11.64
N SER A 10 -21.76 -4.49 11.41
CA SER A 10 -22.58 -3.85 12.44
C SER A 10 -22.88 -4.79 13.61
N MET A 11 -23.15 -6.07 13.36
CA MET A 11 -23.38 -7.06 14.42
C MET A 11 -22.12 -7.33 15.25
N LEU A 12 -20.93 -7.17 14.65
CA LEU A 12 -19.64 -7.29 15.34
C LEU A 12 -19.21 -5.99 16.04
N GLY A 13 -20.02 -4.93 15.98
CA GLY A 13 -19.67 -3.60 16.51
C GLY A 13 -18.56 -2.91 15.71
N VAL A 14 -18.23 -3.41 14.52
CA VAL A 14 -17.13 -2.90 13.69
C VAL A 14 -17.66 -1.81 12.75
N SER A 15 -17.41 -0.55 13.10
CA SER A 15 -17.79 0.59 12.27
C SER A 15 -16.76 0.89 11.17
N LYS A 16 -15.49 0.51 11.38
CA LYS A 16 -14.38 0.73 10.46
C LYS A 16 -13.54 -0.55 10.36
N PRO A 17 -13.78 -1.40 9.36
CA PRO A 17 -13.12 -2.71 9.25
C PRO A 17 -11.59 -2.64 9.19
N TYR A 18 -11.03 -1.54 8.68
CA TYR A 18 -9.59 -1.35 8.63
C TYR A 18 -8.94 -1.19 10.02
N GLU A 19 -9.70 -0.81 11.05
CA GLU A 19 -9.20 -0.75 12.44
C GLU A 19 -8.91 -2.15 13.01
N MET A 20 -9.42 -3.22 12.38
CA MET A 20 -9.09 -4.59 12.74
C MET A 20 -7.71 -5.04 12.24
N LEU A 21 -7.06 -4.25 11.38
CA LEU A 21 -5.75 -4.57 10.78
C LEU A 21 -4.60 -4.16 11.72
N THR A 22 -4.51 -4.76 12.91
CA THR A 22 -3.58 -4.34 13.97
C THR A 22 -2.11 -4.58 13.68
N ASN A 23 -1.80 -5.48 12.74
CA ASN A 23 -0.42 -5.91 12.43
C ASN A 23 0.09 -5.32 11.11
N CYS A 24 -0.53 -4.24 10.61
CA CYS A 24 -0.04 -3.53 9.44
C CYS A 24 -0.40 -2.04 9.52
N THR A 25 0.36 -1.22 8.81
CA THR A 25 -0.04 0.17 8.55
C THR A 25 -0.96 0.21 7.34
N TYR A 26 -2.24 0.52 7.56
CA TYR A 26 -3.22 0.69 6.49
C TYR A 26 -3.11 2.08 5.86
N LEU A 27 -2.91 2.14 4.54
CA LEU A 27 -2.76 3.39 3.78
C LEU A 27 -3.89 3.55 2.74
N VAL A 28 -4.59 4.69 2.80
CA VAL A 28 -5.51 5.16 1.76
C VAL A 28 -5.31 6.66 1.59
N ASP A 29 -4.76 7.06 0.44
CA ASP A 29 -4.36 8.45 0.18
C ASP A 29 -3.48 9.00 1.32
N GLY A 30 -2.60 8.14 1.87
CA GLY A 30 -1.82 8.43 3.08
C GLY A 30 -0.37 7.98 2.98
N GLU A 31 0.45 8.54 3.85
CA GLU A 31 1.88 8.24 3.94
C GLU A 31 2.27 7.67 5.31
N VAL A 32 3.37 6.92 5.31
CA VAL A 32 4.07 6.49 6.52
C VAL A 32 5.57 6.66 6.31
N ASP A 33 6.26 7.05 7.38
CA ASP A 33 7.71 7.11 7.41
C ASP A 33 8.23 5.84 8.12
N VAL A 34 9.08 5.07 7.44
CA VAL A 34 9.65 3.82 7.98
C VAL A 34 11.16 3.87 7.78
N TYR A 35 11.92 4.03 8.87
CA TYR A 35 13.38 4.19 8.82
C TYR A 35 13.84 5.35 7.90
N GLY A 36 13.10 6.46 7.87
CA GLY A 36 13.37 7.60 7.00
C GLY A 36 12.85 7.44 5.56
N LEU A 37 12.29 6.28 5.21
CA LEU A 37 11.69 6.04 3.88
C LEU A 37 10.24 6.52 3.87
N LYS A 38 9.92 7.39 2.92
CA LYS A 38 8.54 7.86 2.70
C LYS A 38 7.79 6.88 1.81
N ILE A 39 6.81 6.19 2.39
CA ILE A 39 5.95 5.24 1.71
C ILE A 39 4.55 5.84 1.57
N TYR A 40 4.06 5.99 0.35
CA TYR A 40 2.71 6.50 0.08
C TYR A 40 1.82 5.43 -0.52
N GLY A 41 0.60 5.27 0.00
CA GLY A 41 -0.35 4.25 -0.45
C GLY A 41 -1.66 4.83 -0.98
N ALA A 42 -2.08 4.41 -2.18
CA ALA A 42 -3.37 4.80 -2.76
C ALA A 42 -4.06 3.64 -3.51
N PRO A 43 -5.32 3.31 -3.19
CA PRO A 43 -5.97 2.08 -3.68
C PRO A 43 -6.67 2.21 -5.04
N TRP A 44 -6.66 3.40 -5.65
CA TRP A 44 -7.52 3.69 -6.81
C TRP A 44 -7.12 2.89 -8.05
N HIS A 45 -8.11 2.55 -8.86
CA HIS A 45 -7.87 1.83 -10.11
C HIS A 45 -9.01 2.09 -11.13
N PRO A 46 -8.75 1.89 -12.44
CA PRO A 46 -9.71 2.20 -13.50
C PRO A 46 -10.58 1.01 -13.94
N MET A 47 -10.88 0.03 -13.06
CA MET A 47 -11.72 -1.13 -13.38
C MET A 47 -13.14 -0.97 -12.80
N PRO A 48 -14.17 -0.73 -13.63
CA PRO A 48 -15.55 -0.57 -13.16
C PRO A 48 -16.06 -1.79 -12.39
N GLY A 49 -16.94 -1.57 -11.42
CA GLY A 49 -17.62 -2.63 -10.68
C GLY A 49 -16.91 -3.10 -9.40
N TYR A 50 -15.72 -2.55 -9.09
CA TYR A 50 -14.98 -2.86 -7.86
C TYR A 50 -14.80 -1.63 -6.96
N SER A 51 -14.51 -1.87 -5.68
CA SER A 51 -14.23 -0.83 -4.70
C SER A 51 -13.02 0.01 -5.10
N PHE A 52 -13.02 1.31 -4.78
CA PHE A 52 -11.96 2.25 -5.17
C PHE A 52 -11.83 2.48 -6.70
N TYR A 53 -12.85 2.10 -7.47
CA TYR A 53 -12.95 2.48 -8.88
C TYR A 53 -12.99 4.01 -9.06
N ARG A 54 -12.22 4.52 -10.02
CA ARG A 54 -12.37 5.85 -10.62
C ARG A 54 -12.25 5.75 -12.12
N SER A 55 -13.03 6.53 -12.86
CA SER A 55 -12.90 6.55 -14.33
C SER A 55 -11.54 7.09 -14.76
N ARG A 56 -11.02 6.57 -15.88
CA ARG A 56 -9.82 7.08 -16.54
C ARG A 56 -9.97 8.57 -16.87
N GLY A 57 -8.86 9.29 -17.00
CA GLY A 57 -8.86 10.74 -17.17
C GLY A 57 -8.91 11.50 -15.84
N GLN A 58 -9.66 12.60 -15.81
CA GLN A 58 -9.61 13.58 -14.70
C GLN A 58 -10.02 12.99 -13.34
N ALA A 59 -10.98 12.06 -13.30
CA ALA A 59 -11.48 11.53 -12.04
C ALA A 59 -10.41 10.73 -11.25
N ILE A 60 -9.62 9.91 -11.94
CA ILE A 60 -8.51 9.18 -11.31
C ILE A 60 -7.27 10.08 -11.15
N LEU A 61 -7.03 11.02 -12.07
CA LEU A 61 -5.94 12.00 -11.94
C LEU A 61 -6.08 12.84 -10.66
N HIS A 62 -7.31 13.24 -10.30
CA HIS A 62 -7.55 13.98 -9.05
C HIS A 62 -7.05 13.22 -7.83
N LYS A 63 -7.10 11.88 -7.86
CA LYS A 63 -6.52 11.05 -6.80
C LYS A 63 -5.01 11.03 -6.83
N TRP A 64 -4.43 10.88 -8.01
CA TRP A 64 -2.97 10.90 -8.16
C TRP A 64 -2.36 12.24 -7.77
N ASN A 65 -3.06 13.35 -7.96
CA ASN A 65 -2.62 14.68 -7.54
C ASN A 65 -2.40 14.81 -6.02
N ASN A 66 -3.00 13.94 -5.20
CA ASN A 66 -2.79 13.93 -3.76
C ASN A 66 -1.47 13.27 -3.34
N ILE A 67 -0.79 12.56 -4.25
CA ILE A 67 0.52 11.96 -3.96
C ILE A 67 1.53 13.10 -3.77
N PRO A 68 2.20 13.21 -2.60
CA PRO A 68 3.18 14.26 -2.35
C PRO A 68 4.44 14.06 -3.20
N PRO A 69 5.25 15.11 -3.41
CA PRO A 69 6.58 14.95 -3.99
C PRO A 69 7.52 14.22 -3.01
N LYS A 70 8.64 13.67 -3.51
CA LYS A 70 9.69 13.01 -2.71
C LYS A 70 9.22 11.76 -1.93
N VAL A 71 8.29 11.01 -2.51
CA VAL A 71 7.97 9.65 -2.05
C VAL A 71 9.09 8.71 -2.48
N ASP A 72 9.63 7.89 -1.57
CA ASP A 72 10.65 6.90 -1.92
C ASP A 72 10.01 5.64 -2.53
N VAL A 73 8.90 5.19 -1.93
CA VAL A 73 8.13 4.02 -2.34
C VAL A 73 6.67 4.39 -2.53
N LEU A 74 6.18 4.28 -3.76
CA LEU A 74 4.76 4.42 -4.07
C LEU A 74 4.11 3.04 -4.10
N VAL A 75 2.99 2.88 -3.41
CA VAL A 75 2.17 1.66 -3.42
C VAL A 75 0.80 1.98 -4.00
N THR A 76 0.45 1.34 -5.12
CA THR A 76 -0.89 1.46 -5.72
C THR A 76 -1.51 0.10 -5.99
N HIS A 77 -2.84 0.04 -6.12
CA HIS A 77 -3.46 -1.21 -6.58
C HIS A 77 -3.18 -1.47 -8.06
N THR A 78 -3.46 -0.47 -8.92
CA THR A 78 -3.28 -0.57 -10.38
C THR A 78 -1.84 -0.31 -10.81
N PRO A 79 -1.35 -0.96 -11.88
CA PRO A 79 -0.12 -0.57 -12.54
C PRO A 79 -0.24 0.79 -13.25
N PRO A 80 0.86 1.54 -13.44
CA PRO A 80 0.94 2.58 -14.44
C PRO A 80 0.95 1.94 -15.85
N LEU A 81 0.52 2.70 -16.86
CA LEU A 81 0.52 2.23 -18.25
C LEU A 81 1.93 1.78 -18.68
N GLY A 82 2.05 0.63 -19.34
CA GLY A 82 3.29 0.12 -19.91
C GLY A 82 4.22 -0.62 -18.95
N HIS A 83 3.87 -0.71 -17.65
CA HIS A 83 4.66 -1.45 -16.66
C HIS A 83 3.81 -2.52 -15.98
N GLY A 84 4.03 -3.79 -16.35
CA GLY A 84 3.37 -4.93 -15.73
C GLY A 84 1.84 -4.92 -15.92
N ASP A 85 1.34 -4.38 -17.03
CA ASP A 85 -0.08 -4.07 -17.23
C ASP A 85 -0.73 -4.76 -18.44
N TYR A 86 0.00 -5.65 -19.10
CA TYR A 86 -0.49 -6.46 -20.20
C TYR A 86 -1.41 -7.57 -19.69
N ASN A 87 -2.62 -7.67 -20.25
CA ASN A 87 -3.52 -8.78 -19.97
C ASN A 87 -3.26 -9.91 -20.96
N ALA A 88 -3.01 -11.12 -20.46
CA ALA A 88 -2.93 -12.34 -21.26
C ALA A 88 -4.19 -13.23 -21.09
N TRP A 89 -5.19 -12.75 -20.35
CA TRP A 89 -6.45 -13.47 -20.15
C TRP A 89 -7.35 -13.35 -21.38
N ASN A 90 -7.81 -14.49 -21.91
CA ASN A 90 -8.59 -14.64 -23.16
C ASN A 90 -9.69 -13.59 -23.42
N LYS A 91 -10.33 -13.01 -22.39
CA LYS A 91 -11.39 -12.00 -22.57
C LYS A 91 -10.88 -10.57 -22.80
N CYS A 92 -9.61 -10.31 -22.51
CA CYS A 92 -8.97 -9.00 -22.59
C CYS A 92 -7.51 -9.10 -23.07
N ASP A 93 -7.18 -10.16 -23.80
CA ASP A 93 -5.84 -10.40 -24.35
C ASP A 93 -5.37 -9.21 -25.20
N GLY A 94 -4.11 -8.81 -25.03
CA GLY A 94 -3.53 -7.66 -25.71
C GLY A 94 -3.92 -6.28 -25.16
N VAL A 95 -4.83 -6.20 -24.18
CA VAL A 95 -5.23 -4.92 -23.60
C VAL A 95 -4.25 -4.51 -22.50
N LEU A 96 -3.74 -3.29 -22.60
CA LEU A 96 -2.99 -2.64 -21.52
C LEU A 96 -3.96 -2.05 -20.50
N ALA A 97 -3.97 -2.60 -19.29
CA ALA A 97 -4.87 -2.16 -18.23
C ALA A 97 -4.30 -1.02 -17.37
N GLY A 98 -3.04 -0.63 -17.54
CA GLY A 98 -2.39 0.36 -16.71
C GLY A 98 -2.98 1.76 -16.88
N CYS A 99 -2.78 2.61 -15.89
CA CYS A 99 -3.31 3.98 -15.88
C CYS A 99 -2.30 4.98 -16.47
N ALA A 100 -2.69 5.70 -17.52
CA ALA A 100 -1.83 6.69 -18.18
C ALA A 100 -1.54 7.89 -17.28
N GLU A 101 -2.53 8.33 -16.50
CA GLU A 101 -2.42 9.43 -15.56
C GLU A 101 -1.49 9.09 -14.39
N LEU A 102 -1.46 7.82 -13.98
CA LEU A 102 -0.52 7.31 -12.99
C LEU A 102 0.90 7.24 -13.56
N LEU A 103 1.07 6.76 -14.80
CA LEU A 103 2.38 6.79 -15.48
C LEU A 103 2.93 8.22 -15.53
N ASN A 104 2.14 9.18 -16.03
CA ASN A 104 2.55 10.59 -16.11
C ASN A 104 2.90 11.16 -14.73
N THR A 105 2.15 10.79 -13.70
CA THR A 105 2.42 11.20 -12.33
C THR A 105 3.77 10.66 -11.84
N VAL A 106 4.06 9.40 -12.09
CA VAL A 106 5.29 8.72 -11.68
C VAL A 106 6.49 9.26 -12.45
N GLU A 107 6.40 9.35 -13.77
CA GLU A 107 7.49 9.77 -14.65
C GLU A 107 7.89 11.24 -14.46
N PHE A 108 6.91 12.13 -14.33
CA PHE A 108 7.16 13.57 -14.47
C PHE A 108 7.05 14.35 -13.17
N ARG A 109 6.38 13.83 -12.14
CA ARG A 109 6.11 14.59 -10.90
C ARG A 109 6.64 13.95 -9.64
N VAL A 110 6.19 12.74 -9.32
CA VAL A 110 6.50 12.10 -8.04
C VAL A 110 7.88 11.46 -8.09
N LYS A 111 8.18 10.75 -9.18
CA LYS A 111 9.45 10.06 -9.42
C LYS A 111 9.94 9.27 -8.20
N PRO A 112 9.16 8.29 -7.70
CA PRO A 112 9.62 7.41 -6.64
C PRO A 112 10.74 6.49 -7.15
N LYS A 113 11.63 6.05 -6.26
CA LYS A 113 12.63 5.02 -6.61
C LYS A 113 11.97 3.67 -6.85
N TYR A 114 10.89 3.37 -6.13
CA TYR A 114 10.13 2.14 -6.27
C TYR A 114 8.64 2.43 -6.40
N HIS A 115 7.99 1.77 -7.35
CA HIS A 115 6.55 1.76 -7.49
C HIS A 115 6.04 0.32 -7.45
N VAL A 116 5.40 -0.05 -6.35
CA VAL A 116 4.88 -1.40 -6.10
C VAL A 116 3.38 -1.41 -6.34
N PHE A 117 2.91 -2.40 -7.10
CA PHE A 117 1.50 -2.58 -7.43
C PHE A 117 1.16 -4.05 -7.68
N GLY A 118 -0.08 -4.33 -8.08
CA GLY A 118 -0.52 -5.67 -8.44
C GLY A 118 -1.56 -5.61 -9.56
N HIS A 119 -2.74 -6.17 -9.29
CA HIS A 119 -3.94 -6.13 -10.14
C HIS A 119 -3.86 -6.97 -11.43
N ILE A 120 -2.74 -6.95 -12.15
CA ILE A 120 -2.57 -7.70 -13.41
C ILE A 120 -1.73 -8.95 -13.13
N HIS A 121 -2.44 -10.06 -12.94
CA HIS A 121 -1.87 -11.31 -12.43
C HIS A 121 -0.86 -11.95 -13.39
N ASP A 122 -1.06 -11.85 -14.70
CA ASP A 122 -0.17 -12.46 -15.71
C ASP A 122 1.23 -11.84 -15.74
N MET A 123 1.37 -10.62 -15.21
CA MET A 123 2.57 -9.79 -15.39
C MET A 123 3.32 -9.60 -14.07
N HIS A 124 3.24 -10.57 -13.16
CA HIS A 124 4.09 -10.62 -11.98
C HIS A 124 5.57 -10.48 -12.36
N GLY A 125 6.29 -9.58 -11.68
CA GLY A 125 7.69 -9.32 -11.95
C GLY A 125 8.05 -7.84 -11.82
N ALA A 126 9.16 -7.44 -12.43
CA ALA A 126 9.66 -6.07 -12.34
C ALA A 126 10.13 -5.52 -13.69
N THR A 127 9.99 -4.22 -13.86
CA THR A 127 10.55 -3.43 -14.97
C THR A 127 11.18 -2.14 -14.44
N SER A 128 11.88 -1.39 -15.28
CA SER A 128 12.49 -0.12 -14.90
C SER A 128 12.51 0.86 -16.05
N ASN A 129 12.38 2.16 -15.74
CA ASN A 129 12.65 3.26 -16.67
C ASN A 129 14.07 3.84 -16.50
N GLY A 130 14.95 3.17 -15.76
CA GLY A 130 16.30 3.64 -15.42
C GLY A 130 16.39 4.46 -14.13
N TYR A 131 15.25 4.92 -13.58
CA TYR A 131 15.18 5.61 -12.30
C TYR A 131 14.23 4.92 -11.31
N THR A 132 12.97 4.75 -11.71
CA THR A 132 11.93 4.03 -10.96
C THR A 132 12.01 2.55 -11.31
N THR A 133 12.04 1.71 -10.27
CA THR A 133 11.78 0.28 -10.40
C THR A 133 10.29 0.01 -10.17
N PHE A 134 9.63 -0.55 -11.16
CA PHE A 134 8.21 -0.89 -11.13
C PHE A 134 8.07 -2.37 -10.81
N VAL A 135 7.33 -2.69 -9.74
CA VAL A 135 7.19 -4.04 -9.21
C VAL A 135 5.73 -4.44 -9.21
N ASN A 136 5.35 -5.38 -10.08
CA ASN A 136 4.07 -6.05 -10.03
C ASN A 136 4.19 -7.27 -9.10
N ALA A 137 3.67 -7.11 -7.88
CA ALA A 137 3.67 -8.11 -6.82
C ALA A 137 2.35 -8.91 -6.74
N ALA A 138 1.65 -9.08 -7.87
CA ALA A 138 0.47 -9.95 -7.91
C ALA A 138 0.85 -11.40 -7.59
N ILE A 139 0.31 -11.96 -6.50
CA ILE A 139 0.66 -13.32 -6.03
C ILE A 139 -0.22 -14.43 -6.62
N CYS A 140 -1.40 -14.06 -7.11
CA CYS A 140 -2.39 -15.01 -7.59
C CYS A 140 -2.42 -15.05 -9.12
N ASP A 141 -2.83 -16.18 -9.67
CA ASP A 141 -3.31 -16.26 -11.05
C ASP A 141 -4.75 -15.70 -11.17
N HIS A 142 -5.29 -15.66 -12.39
CA HIS A 142 -6.68 -15.21 -12.63
C HIS A 142 -7.77 -16.10 -12.02
N LYS A 143 -7.44 -17.34 -11.63
CA LYS A 143 -8.35 -18.21 -10.89
C LYS A 143 -8.25 -17.98 -9.37
N LEU A 144 -7.51 -16.95 -8.94
CA LEU A 144 -7.26 -16.57 -7.56
C LEU A 144 -6.51 -17.65 -6.76
N ARG A 145 -5.75 -18.50 -7.46
CA ARG A 145 -4.84 -19.47 -6.84
C ARG A 145 -3.51 -18.78 -6.64
N VAL A 146 -2.87 -18.98 -5.48
CA VAL A 146 -1.50 -18.51 -5.26
C VAL A 146 -0.59 -19.23 -6.25
N ASP A 147 0.05 -18.45 -7.13
CA ASP A 147 0.85 -18.96 -8.25
C ASP A 147 2.25 -18.35 -8.28
N HIS A 148 2.44 -17.17 -7.66
CA HIS A 148 3.71 -16.47 -7.64
C HIS A 148 4.24 -16.31 -6.21
N GLY A 149 5.56 -16.51 -6.06
CA GLY A 149 6.27 -16.25 -4.81
C GLY A 149 6.45 -14.75 -4.54
N PRO A 150 6.86 -14.35 -3.33
CA PRO A 150 7.14 -12.95 -3.03
C PRO A 150 8.33 -12.43 -3.84
N ILE A 151 8.24 -11.17 -4.28
CA ILE A 151 9.37 -10.44 -4.84
C ILE A 151 10.12 -9.77 -3.69
N ILE A 152 11.41 -10.08 -3.57
CA ILE A 152 12.31 -9.52 -2.55
C ILE A 152 13.22 -8.51 -3.25
N PHE A 153 13.31 -7.31 -2.70
CA PHE A 153 14.23 -6.27 -3.18
C PHE A 153 14.77 -5.43 -2.03
N ASP A 154 15.99 -4.93 -2.21
CA ASP A 154 16.68 -4.11 -1.22
C ASP A 154 16.46 -2.63 -1.49
N ILE A 155 16.27 -1.87 -0.41
CA ILE A 155 16.21 -0.40 -0.43
C ILE A 155 17.29 0.12 0.52
N PRO A 156 18.20 1.00 0.08
CA PRO A 156 19.16 1.62 0.98
C PRO A 156 18.43 2.55 1.95
N VAL A 157 18.74 2.43 3.24
CA VAL A 157 18.24 3.34 4.27
C VAL A 157 18.81 4.74 4.00
N PRO A 158 18.00 5.81 4.03
CA PRO A 158 18.48 7.17 3.81
C PRO A 158 19.57 7.57 4.80
N TYR A 159 20.45 8.46 4.37
CA TYR A 159 21.54 8.95 5.22
C TYR A 159 21.00 9.55 6.52
N GLY A 160 21.62 9.19 7.64
CA GLY A 160 21.22 9.66 8.97
C GLY A 160 20.10 8.86 9.63
N HIS A 161 19.61 7.79 9.00
CA HIS A 161 18.63 6.87 9.57
C HIS A 161 19.23 5.47 9.75
N SER A 162 18.70 4.72 10.72
CA SER A 162 19.07 3.33 10.99
C SER A 162 17.84 2.48 11.33
N LYS A 163 17.94 1.16 11.12
CA LYS A 163 16.85 0.22 11.48
C LYS A 163 16.64 0.12 13.01
N THR A 164 17.67 0.44 13.79
CA THR A 164 17.69 0.35 15.26
C THR A 164 16.98 1.51 15.96
N GLU A 165 16.76 2.65 15.29
CA GLU A 165 16.05 3.81 15.87
C GLU A 165 14.59 3.50 16.28
N SER A 166 13.97 2.48 15.67
CA SER A 166 12.61 2.05 16.03
C SER A 166 12.53 1.10 17.23
N GLU A 167 13.64 0.48 17.64
CA GLU A 167 13.66 -0.41 18.81
C GLU A 167 13.68 0.41 20.12
N GLN A 168 14.29 1.59 20.11
CA GLN A 168 14.34 2.51 21.26
C GLN A 168 12.97 3.15 21.58
N SER A 169 12.16 3.45 20.57
CA SER A 169 10.82 4.02 20.79
C SER A 169 9.82 3.01 21.35
N ILE A 170 10.05 1.71 21.16
CA ILE A 170 9.25 0.62 21.75
C ILE A 170 9.68 0.36 23.22
N SER A 171 10.98 0.45 23.53
CA SER A 171 11.46 0.33 24.93
C SER A 171 11.00 1.50 25.80
N ASP A 172 10.96 2.72 25.26
CA ASP A 172 10.55 3.90 26.04
C ASP A 172 9.04 3.90 26.33
N ALA A 173 8.22 3.37 25.42
CA ALA A 173 6.78 3.24 25.62
C ALA A 173 6.39 2.19 26.68
N THR A 174 7.24 1.21 26.96
CA THR A 174 6.95 0.12 27.93
C THR A 174 7.47 0.40 29.34
N SER A 175 8.28 1.44 29.54
CA SER A 175 8.86 1.79 30.85
C SER A 175 7.99 2.74 31.70
N SER A 176 6.83 3.18 31.19
CA SER A 176 5.99 4.20 31.83
C SER A 176 4.83 3.68 32.69
N VAL A 177 4.84 2.40 33.09
CA VAL A 177 3.87 1.88 34.08
C VAL A 177 4.33 2.32 35.47
N PRO A 178 3.57 3.18 36.20
CA PRO A 178 3.91 3.52 37.57
C PRO A 178 3.71 2.28 38.46
N SER A 179 4.69 1.96 39.30
CA SER A 179 4.54 0.99 40.36
C SER A 179 3.51 1.49 41.37
N GLU A 180 2.39 0.77 41.51
CA GLU A 180 1.45 0.95 42.62
C GLU A 180 2.16 0.52 43.92
N GLU A 181 2.64 1.50 44.69
CA GLU A 181 2.93 1.32 46.12
C GLU A 181 1.63 1.66 46.88
N ASP A 182 0.90 0.64 47.32
CA ASP A 182 -0.11 0.82 48.36
C ASP A 182 0.40 0.23 49.68
N SER A 183 0.68 1.16 50.58
CA SER A 183 1.07 0.97 51.97
C SER A 183 -0.11 0.47 52.80
N ASP A 184 -0.03 -0.77 53.28
CA ASP A 184 -0.92 -1.24 54.35
C ASP A 184 -0.31 -0.88 55.72
N SER A 185 -0.91 0.12 56.37
CA SER A 185 -0.62 0.48 57.75
C SER A 185 -1.90 0.34 58.58
N GLY A 186 -2.11 -0.84 59.13
CA GLY A 186 -3.14 -1.13 60.12
C GLY A 186 -2.52 -1.66 61.41
N SER A 187 -2.35 -0.79 62.41
CA SER A 187 -2.03 -1.20 63.79
C SER A 187 -3.15 -0.79 64.75
N THR A 188 -3.41 -1.69 65.70
CA THR A 188 -4.29 -1.67 66.89
C THR A 188 -5.77 -1.97 66.68
#